data_AF-A0A968B4K5-F1
#
_entry.id   AF-A0A968B4K5-F1
#
_cell.length_a   1.000
_cell.length_b   1.000
_cell.length_c   1.000
_cell.angle_alpha   90.00
_cell.angle_beta   90.00
_cell.angle_gamma   90.00
#
_symmetry.space_group_name_H-M   'P 1'
#
loop_
_entity.id
_entity.type
_entity.pdbx_description
1 polymer ?
#
loop_
_entity_poly.entity_id
_entity_poly.type
_entity_poly.pdbx_seq_one_letter_code
_entity_poly.pdbx_strand_id
1 'polypeptide(L)' 'RYTLQLGLLPLPKTANPDHMKNNADLDFVISDQDMERLKNFEPIKDYGEASVFPVYGGKMG' A
#
# COMPACT_ATOMS: atom_id res chain seq x y z
N ARG A 1 5.64 6.89 0.31
CA ARG A 1 6.18 7.59 -0.88
C ARG A 1 5.55 7.13 -2.20
N TYR A 2 5.47 5.82 -2.49
CA TYR A 2 4.88 5.27 -3.72
C TYR A 2 3.52 5.90 -4.11
N THR A 3 2.57 5.89 -3.19
CA THR A 3 1.23 6.48 -3.40
C THR A 3 1.28 7.99 -3.73
N LEU A 4 2.16 8.74 -3.07
CA LEU A 4 2.36 10.18 -3.35
C LEU A 4 2.89 10.40 -4.77
N GLN A 5 3.83 9.57 -5.24
CA GLN A 5 4.35 9.64 -6.62
C GLN A 5 3.32 9.21 -7.68
N LEU A 6 2.28 8.47 -7.30
CA LEU A 6 1.11 8.20 -8.14
C LEU A 6 0.08 9.36 -8.13
N GLY A 7 0.32 10.43 -7.37
CA GLY A 7 -0.63 11.54 -7.20
C GLY A 7 -1.78 11.24 -6.23
N LEU A 8 -1.63 10.22 -5.38
CA LEU A 8 -2.62 9.80 -4.38
C LEU A 8 -2.24 10.32 -2.99
N LEU A 9 -3.24 10.52 -2.13
CA LEU A 9 -3.05 10.91 -0.73
C LEU A 9 -3.16 9.69 0.21
N PRO A 10 -2.06 9.12 0.72
CA PRO A 10 -2.11 8.05 1.71
C PRO A 10 -2.56 8.58 3.08
N LEU A 11 -3.37 7.79 3.79
CA LEU A 11 -3.81 8.07 5.17
C LEU A 11 -3.33 6.95 6.13
N PRO A 12 -2.04 6.94 6.50
CA PRO A 12 -1.50 5.88 7.35
C PRO A 12 -2.06 5.99 8.77
N LYS A 13 -2.69 4.92 9.25
CA LYS A 13 -3.25 4.85 10.62
C LYS A 13 -2.17 4.41 11.60
N THR A 14 -1.85 5.25 12.58
CA THR A 14 -0.98 4.89 13.72
C THR A 14 -1.30 5.76 14.93
N ALA A 15 -1.14 5.21 16.14
CA ALA A 15 -1.22 5.95 17.40
C ALA A 15 0.17 6.21 18.02
N ASN A 16 1.22 5.60 17.46
CA ASN A 16 2.59 5.73 17.96
C ASN A 16 3.26 6.98 17.35
N PRO A 17 3.78 7.93 18.16
CA PRO A 17 4.44 9.14 17.69
C PRO A 17 5.63 8.92 16.76
N ASP A 18 6.47 7.91 17.01
CA ASP A 18 7.64 7.63 16.17
C ASP A 18 7.21 7.17 14.77
N HIS A 19 6.15 6.36 14.70
CA HIS A 19 5.55 5.98 13.42
C HIS A 19 4.88 7.17 12.73
N MET A 20 4.24 8.09 13.46
CA MET A 20 3.67 9.31 12.86
C MET A 20 4.76 10.14 12.17
N LYS A 21 5.90 10.34 12.86
CA LYS A 21 7.04 11.07 12.30
C LYS A 21 7.59 10.37 11.06
N ASN A 22 7.89 9.07 11.15
CA ASN A 22 8.47 8.32 10.03
C ASN A 22 7.52 8.21 8.83
N ASN A 23 6.20 8.13 9.05
CA ASN A 23 5.21 8.10 7.97
C ASN A 23 5.14 9.45 7.21
N ALA A 24 5.46 10.55 7.87
CA ALA A 24 5.50 11.89 7.28
C ALA A 24 6.88 12.23 6.67
N ASP A 25 7.95 11.64 7.20
CA ASP A 25 9.34 11.87 6.80
C ASP A 25 9.71 11.07 5.53
N LEU A 26 9.20 11.53 4.38
CA LEU A 26 9.33 10.89 3.08
C LEU A 26 10.18 11.72 2.10
N ASP A 27 11.32 12.24 2.57
CA ASP A 27 12.27 13.08 1.80
C ASP A 27 13.19 12.25 0.87
N PHE A 28 12.57 11.44 0.01
CA PHE A 28 13.27 10.68 -1.02
C PHE A 28 12.36 10.46 -2.22
N VAL A 29 12.94 10.21 -3.39
CA VAL A 29 12.20 9.85 -4.61
C VAL A 29 12.48 8.38 -4.92
N ILE A 30 11.43 7.62 -5.21
CA ILE A 30 11.58 6.27 -5.78
C ILE A 30 11.97 6.46 -7.26
N SER A 31 13.04 5.78 -7.68
CA SER A 31 13.53 5.82 -9.06
C SER A 31 12.46 5.37 -10.05
N ASP A 32 12.54 5.82 -11.30
CA ASP A 32 11.58 5.41 -12.34
C ASP A 32 11.59 3.88 -12.55
N GLN A 33 12.78 3.26 -12.50
CA GLN A 33 12.93 1.82 -12.61
C GLN A 33 12.20 1.07 -11.48
N ASP A 34 12.33 1.54 -10.25
CA ASP A 34 11.67 0.90 -9.10
C ASP A 34 10.18 1.22 -9.04
N MET A 35 9.76 2.40 -9.52
CA MET A 35 8.33 2.71 -9.72
C MET A 35 7.69 1.74 -10.70
N GLU A 36 8.34 1.44 -11.83
CA GLU A 36 7.84 0.45 -12.79
C GLU A 36 7.78 -0.96 -12.18
N ARG A 37 8.76 -1.36 -11.37
CA ARG A 37 8.71 -2.63 -10.64
C ARG A 37 7.53 -2.69 -9.67
N LEU A 38 7.29 -1.61 -8.91
CA LEU A 38 6.19 -1.55 -7.93
C LEU A 38 4.81 -1.55 -8.59
N LYS A 39 4.66 -0.91 -9.77
CA LYS A 39 3.41 -0.93 -10.54
C LYS A 39 3.08 -2.31 -11.09
N ASN A 40 4.10 -3.07 -11.47
CA ASN A 40 3.95 -4.42 -12.05
C ASN A 40 4.12 -5.53 -11.01
N PHE A 41 3.97 -5.22 -9.73
CA PHE A 41 4.00 -6.23 -8.68
C PHE A 41 2.85 -7.23 -8.87
N GLU A 42 3.12 -8.51 -8.63
CA GLU A 42 2.14 -9.59 -8.83
C GLU A 42 0.84 -9.30 -8.07
N PRO A 43 -0.33 -9.34 -8.74
CA PRO A 43 -1.60 -9.20 -8.08
C PRO A 43 -1.77 -10.25 -6.97
N ILE A 44 -2.34 -9.83 -5.84
CA ILE A 44 -2.68 -10.73 -4.73
C ILE A 44 -3.72 -11.74 -5.25
N LYS A 45 -3.37 -13.03 -5.23
CA LYS A 45 -4.22 -14.12 -5.74
C LYS A 45 -5.24 -14.60 -4.72
N ASP A 46 -4.91 -14.49 -3.44
CA ASP A 46 -5.73 -14.92 -2.30
C ASP A 46 -5.37 -14.09 -1.06
N TYR A 47 -6.37 -13.84 -0.21
CA TYR A 47 -6.21 -13.08 1.03
C TYR A 47 -5.90 -14.01 2.24
N GLY A 48 -5.69 -15.30 2.02
CA GLY A 48 -5.35 -16.29 3.03
C GLY A 48 -6.42 -16.42 4.09
N GLU A 49 -6.03 -16.35 5.36
CA GLU A 49 -6.96 -16.38 6.48
C GLU A 49 -8.00 -15.25 6.43
N ALA A 50 -7.67 -14.11 5.82
CA ALA A 50 -8.60 -12.99 5.69
C ALA A 50 -9.67 -13.21 4.61
N SER A 51 -9.57 -14.27 3.77
CA SER A 51 -10.60 -14.63 2.79
C SER A 51 -11.94 -14.99 3.43
N VAL A 52 -11.97 -15.24 4.75
CA VAL A 52 -13.22 -15.43 5.54
C VAL A 52 -14.09 -14.17 5.59
N PHE A 53 -13.49 -12.97 5.45
CA PHE A 53 -14.26 -11.74 5.46
C PHE A 53 -14.99 -11.57 4.11
N PRO A 54 -16.31 -11.31 4.10
CA PRO A 54 -17.10 -11.27 2.86
C PRO A 54 -16.60 -10.28 1.81
N VAL A 55 -15.91 -9.21 2.24
CA VAL A 55 -15.33 -8.20 1.35
C VAL A 55 -14.11 -8.69 0.56
N TYR A 56 -13.48 -9.78 1.00
CA TYR A 56 -12.26 -10.35 0.38
C TYR A 56 -12.50 -11.70 -0.32
N GLY A 57 -13.68 -12.32 -0.13
CA GLY A 57 -14.01 -13.66 -0.65
C GLY A 57 -14.36 -13.76 -2.14
N GLY A 58 -14.19 -12.69 -2.94
CA GLY A 58 -14.61 -12.65 -4.35
C GLY A 58 -16.12 -12.51 -4.53
N LYS A 59 -16.60 -12.46 -5.78
CA LYS A 59 -18.04 -12.42 -6.07
C LYS A 59 -18.68 -13.73 -5.60
N MET A 60 -19.55 -13.67 -4.58
CA MET A 60 -20.55 -14.70 -4.33
C MET A 60 -21.44 -14.78 -5.57
N GLY A 61 -21.15 -15.74 -6.45
CA GLY A 61 -22.02 -16.14 -7.56
C GLY A 61 -23.13 -17.06 -7.09
#